data_AF-A0A255ZSH1-F1
#
_entry.id   AF-A0A255ZSH1-F1
#
_cell.length_a   1.000
_cell.length_b   1.000
_cell.length_c   1.000
_cell.angle_alpha   90.00
_cell.angle_beta   90.00
_cell.angle_gamma   90.00
#
_symmetry.space_group_name_H-M   'P 1'
#
loop_
_entity.id
_entity.type
_entity.pdbx_description
1 polymer ?
#
loop_
_entity_poly.entity_id
_entity_poly.type
_entity_poly.pdbx_seq_one_letter_code
_entity_poly.pdbx_strand_id
1 'polypeptide(L)'
;MNRIEISGSHKQKELFYTALYHVLLQPSNIADVNGQYRGADDKIATAPNNEYYSTLSIWDIYRGAFPLLQLVAPERINGIVNSMLLHHKAKGFLPIWTAWGQDNYCMIGNHAIPMILNAVENGFSGFDKEEAFRAMYETATKSHIYSDWELYNAYGYYPFDKLDNEAVSRTLESGYDDWCVAEMARKLGKRSEQKEFEKRSNYYKNLFDVQTGFFRGKDTNGNWRTPFDPLTATSPLNNPGDYTEANAWQYFWTPTQYDIPGVRTLLGGETAFRRNSTNSSPLKH
;
A
#
# COMPACT_ATOMS: atom_id res chain seq x y z
N MET A 1 13.02 21.86 -11.94
CA MET A 1 14.36 21.35 -11.59
C MET A 1 15.01 22.10 -10.44
N ASN A 2 14.89 23.43 -10.34
CA ASN A 2 15.48 24.22 -9.23
C ASN A 2 14.78 24.05 -7.86
N ARG A 3 14.05 22.97 -7.65
CA ARG A 3 13.36 22.70 -6.37
C ARG A 3 14.26 22.04 -5.34
N ILE A 4 15.34 21.41 -5.80
CA ILE A 4 16.43 20.89 -4.96
C ILE A 4 17.73 21.27 -5.65
N GLU A 5 18.65 21.88 -4.91
CA GLU A 5 20.01 22.16 -5.37
C GLU A 5 20.97 21.17 -4.73
N ILE A 6 21.86 20.58 -5.54
CA ILE A 6 22.87 19.63 -5.06
C ILE A 6 24.28 20.01 -5.52
N SER A 7 25.26 19.67 -4.68
CA SER A 7 26.69 19.72 -4.99
C SER A 7 27.21 18.32 -5.26
N GLY A 8 28.06 18.17 -6.28
CA GLY A 8 28.56 16.87 -6.73
C GLY A 8 29.22 16.95 -8.10
N SER A 9 29.76 15.84 -8.58
CA SER A 9 30.32 15.73 -9.92
C SER A 9 29.24 15.94 -10.99
N HIS A 10 29.65 16.22 -12.23
CA HIS A 10 28.70 16.33 -13.35
C HIS A 10 27.83 15.06 -13.47
N LYS A 11 28.41 13.88 -13.30
CA LYS A 11 27.67 12.60 -13.39
C LYS A 11 26.63 12.44 -12.27
N GLN A 12 26.97 12.83 -11.04
CA GLN A 12 26.02 12.79 -9.93
C GLN A 12 24.84 13.75 -10.15
N LYS A 13 25.12 14.95 -10.67
CA LYS A 13 24.08 15.93 -11.02
C LYS A 13 23.18 15.43 -12.15
N GLU A 14 23.75 14.85 -13.20
CA GLU A 14 23.00 14.26 -14.31
C GLU A 14 22.06 13.16 -13.81
N LEU A 15 22.56 12.20 -13.02
CA LEU A 15 21.73 11.12 -12.46
C LEU A 15 20.61 11.66 -11.58
N PHE A 16 20.94 12.58 -10.65
CA PHE A 16 19.98 13.15 -9.73
C PHE A 16 18.87 13.92 -10.44
N TYR A 17 19.23 14.84 -11.34
CA TYR A 17 18.23 15.64 -12.05
C TYR A 17 17.44 14.82 -13.07
N THR A 18 18.02 13.77 -13.67
CA THR A 18 17.25 12.85 -14.52
C THR A 18 16.22 12.08 -13.69
N ALA A 19 16.59 11.56 -12.52
CA ALA A 19 15.66 10.88 -11.62
C ALA A 19 14.56 11.83 -11.11
N LEU A 20 14.93 13.06 -10.70
CA LEU A 20 13.95 14.06 -10.26
C LEU A 20 13.00 14.47 -11.39
N TYR A 21 13.49 14.57 -12.63
CA TYR A 21 12.64 14.78 -13.80
C TYR A 21 11.62 13.65 -13.96
N HIS A 22 12.03 12.38 -13.88
CA HIS A 22 11.12 11.24 -13.99
C HIS A 22 10.03 11.21 -12.90
N VAL A 23 10.38 11.56 -11.65
CA VAL A 23 9.38 11.66 -10.56
C VAL A 23 8.33 12.73 -10.84
N LEU A 24 8.70 13.82 -11.51
CA LEU A 24 7.82 14.96 -11.77
C LEU A 24 6.94 14.80 -13.04
N LEU A 25 7.06 13.68 -13.77
CA LEU A 25 6.22 13.41 -14.95
C LEU A 25 4.79 13.01 -14.58
N GLN A 26 4.59 12.42 -13.41
CA GLN A 26 3.30 11.89 -12.95
C GLN A 26 3.15 12.09 -11.43
N PRO A 27 1.91 12.16 -10.88
CA PRO A 27 0.61 11.94 -11.53
C PRO A 27 0.20 13.03 -12.54
N SER A 28 -0.63 12.67 -13.51
CA SER A 28 -1.09 13.60 -14.56
C SER A 28 -2.45 14.20 -14.20
N ASN A 29 -2.60 15.52 -14.26
CA ASN A 29 -3.92 16.15 -14.18
C ASN A 29 -4.64 15.94 -15.53
N ILE A 30 -5.74 15.18 -15.50
CA ILE A 30 -6.56 14.88 -16.69
C ILE A 30 -7.85 15.71 -16.74
N ALA A 31 -8.04 16.65 -15.81
CA ALA A 31 -9.13 17.61 -15.90
C ALA A 31 -8.83 18.65 -16.98
N ASP A 32 -9.84 18.96 -17.79
CA ASP A 32 -9.82 20.08 -18.72
C ASP A 32 -9.75 21.42 -17.97
N VAL A 33 -9.44 22.50 -18.70
CA VAL A 33 -9.31 23.86 -18.13
C VAL A 33 -10.58 24.38 -17.42
N ASN A 34 -11.74 23.80 -17.74
CA ASN A 34 -13.02 24.10 -17.10
C ASN A 34 -13.34 23.16 -15.90
N GLY A 35 -12.37 22.34 -15.49
CA GLY A 35 -12.48 21.37 -14.41
C GLY A 35 -13.21 20.09 -14.75
N GLN A 36 -13.69 19.91 -15.99
CA GLN A 36 -14.35 18.67 -16.40
C GLN A 36 -13.34 17.54 -16.53
N TYR A 37 -13.72 16.34 -16.10
CA TYR A 37 -12.91 15.13 -16.23
C TYR A 37 -13.80 13.92 -16.48
N ARG A 38 -13.22 12.88 -17.07
CA ARG A 38 -13.84 11.55 -17.17
C ARG A 38 -13.57 10.78 -15.87
N GLY A 39 -14.61 10.54 -15.09
CA GLY A 39 -14.53 9.83 -13.82
C GLY A 39 -14.34 8.33 -13.99
N ALA A 40 -14.08 7.66 -12.87
CA ALA A 40 -13.86 6.22 -12.83
C ALA A 40 -15.13 5.40 -13.17
N ASP A 41 -16.31 6.01 -13.13
CA ASP A 41 -17.58 5.44 -13.58
C ASP A 41 -17.91 5.78 -15.06
N ASP A 42 -16.93 6.28 -15.80
CA ASP A 42 -17.02 6.69 -17.22
C ASP A 42 -17.94 7.90 -17.49
N LYS A 43 -18.40 8.59 -16.44
CA LYS A 43 -19.19 9.82 -16.58
C LYS A 43 -18.30 11.05 -16.59
N ILE A 44 -18.80 12.12 -17.23
CA ILE A 44 -18.21 13.45 -17.06
C ILE A 44 -18.67 14.03 -15.72
N ALA A 45 -17.71 14.49 -14.93
CA ALA A 45 -17.94 15.25 -13.72
C ALA A 45 -17.06 16.50 -13.74
N THR A 46 -17.30 17.43 -12.81
CA THR A 46 -16.49 18.64 -12.64
C THR A 46 -15.78 18.60 -11.29
N ALA A 47 -14.46 18.70 -11.30
CA ALA A 47 -13.65 18.71 -10.08
C ALA A 47 -13.81 20.06 -9.37
N PRO A 48 -14.14 20.10 -8.05
CA PRO A 48 -14.36 21.36 -7.34
C PRO A 48 -13.17 22.33 -7.35
N ASN A 49 -11.95 21.81 -7.50
CA ASN A 49 -10.70 22.56 -7.56
C ASN A 49 -10.09 22.60 -8.97
N ASN A 50 -10.83 22.23 -10.02
CA ASN A 50 -10.36 22.10 -11.41
C ASN A 50 -9.18 21.15 -11.60
N GLU A 51 -8.96 20.21 -10.67
CA GLU A 51 -7.89 19.21 -10.77
C GLU A 51 -8.46 17.81 -10.55
N TYR A 52 -8.12 16.89 -11.46
CA TYR A 52 -8.37 15.46 -11.27
C TYR A 52 -7.17 14.69 -11.80
N TYR A 53 -6.43 14.07 -10.88
CA TYR A 53 -5.20 13.35 -11.17
C TYR A 53 -5.45 11.86 -11.44
N SER A 54 -4.79 11.37 -12.48
CA SER A 54 -4.71 9.96 -12.87
C SER A 54 -3.24 9.53 -13.02
N THR A 55 -2.99 8.31 -13.50
CA THR A 55 -1.65 7.73 -13.63
C THR A 55 -1.07 7.54 -12.23
N LEU A 56 -1.91 6.98 -11.35
CA LEU A 56 -1.55 6.68 -9.97
C LEU A 56 -1.11 5.21 -9.94
N SER A 57 0.21 4.98 -10.02
CA SER A 57 0.82 3.66 -9.80
C SER A 57 0.96 3.40 -8.30
N ILE A 58 -0.17 3.34 -7.59
CA ILE A 58 -0.25 3.56 -6.14
C ILE A 58 0.63 2.57 -5.36
N TRP A 59 0.63 1.29 -5.74
CA TRP A 59 1.47 0.25 -5.12
C TRP A 59 2.96 0.60 -5.07
N ASP A 60 3.45 1.36 -6.05
CA ASP A 60 4.83 1.85 -6.09
C ASP A 60 4.98 3.21 -5.41
N ILE A 61 4.13 4.17 -5.81
CA ILE A 61 4.39 5.59 -5.49
C ILE A 61 4.19 5.90 -4.01
N TYR A 62 3.36 5.14 -3.27
CA TYR A 62 3.14 5.39 -1.84
C TYR A 62 4.45 5.28 -1.03
N ARG A 63 5.40 4.45 -1.48
CA ARG A 63 6.63 4.10 -0.76
C ARG A 63 7.69 5.20 -0.75
N GLY A 64 7.74 6.02 -1.81
CA GLY A 64 8.82 7.00 -1.98
C GLY A 64 8.50 8.18 -2.88
N ALA A 65 7.86 7.96 -4.02
CA ALA A 65 7.56 9.05 -4.96
C ALA A 65 6.54 10.04 -4.37
N PHE A 66 5.45 9.56 -3.76
CA PHE A 66 4.44 10.42 -3.15
C PHE A 66 4.96 11.19 -1.92
N PRO A 67 5.70 10.58 -0.97
CA PRO A 67 6.40 11.33 0.07
C PRO A 67 7.36 12.39 -0.49
N LEU A 68 8.11 12.07 -1.55
CA LEU A 68 9.01 13.04 -2.19
C LEU A 68 8.23 14.20 -2.82
N LEU A 69 7.10 13.94 -3.49
CA LEU A 69 6.22 14.97 -4.05
C LEU A 69 5.71 15.94 -2.98
N GLN A 70 5.54 15.51 -1.73
CA GLN A 70 5.14 16.42 -0.66
C GLN A 70 6.21 17.46 -0.32
N LEU A 71 7.49 17.15 -0.58
CA LEU A 71 8.60 18.08 -0.40
C LEU A 71 8.82 18.95 -1.62
N VAL A 72 8.81 18.34 -2.82
CA VAL A 72 9.19 19.04 -4.06
C VAL A 72 8.00 19.61 -4.82
N ALA A 73 6.78 19.13 -4.64
CA ALA A 73 5.59 19.64 -5.33
C ALA A 73 4.38 19.69 -4.37
N PRO A 74 4.51 20.30 -3.17
CA PRO A 74 3.46 20.30 -2.16
C PRO A 74 2.14 20.87 -2.68
N GLU A 75 2.18 21.80 -3.64
CA GLU A 75 1.01 22.41 -4.24
C GLU A 75 0.09 21.40 -4.97
N ARG A 76 0.58 20.18 -5.27
CA ARG A 76 -0.17 19.14 -5.98
C ARG A 76 -0.85 18.13 -5.07
N ILE A 77 -0.46 18.06 -3.81
CA ILE A 77 -0.83 16.96 -2.91
C ILE A 77 -2.33 16.98 -2.58
N ASN A 78 -2.88 18.16 -2.28
CA ASN A 78 -4.31 18.29 -2.03
C ASN A 78 -5.14 17.86 -3.26
N GLY A 79 -4.71 18.25 -4.48
CA GLY A 79 -5.37 17.84 -5.72
C GLY A 79 -5.33 16.33 -5.92
N ILE A 80 -4.18 15.70 -5.68
CA ILE A 80 -4.02 14.24 -5.78
C ILE A 80 -4.94 13.52 -4.77
N VAL A 81 -4.97 13.95 -3.50
CA VAL A 81 -5.86 13.34 -2.48
C VAL A 81 -7.33 13.53 -2.84
N ASN A 82 -7.76 14.75 -3.22
CA ASN A 82 -9.14 14.99 -3.66
C ASN A 82 -9.52 14.12 -4.86
N SER A 83 -8.59 13.85 -5.77
CA SER A 83 -8.83 12.94 -6.90
C SER A 83 -9.11 11.50 -6.44
N MET A 84 -8.40 11.01 -5.42
CA MET A 84 -8.69 9.71 -4.82
C MET A 84 -10.08 9.67 -4.17
N LEU A 85 -10.49 10.75 -3.49
CA LEU A 85 -11.82 10.84 -2.86
C LEU A 85 -12.95 10.91 -3.89
N LEU A 86 -12.74 11.65 -4.99
CA LEU A 86 -13.66 11.68 -6.12
C LEU A 86 -13.76 10.32 -6.81
N HIS A 87 -12.65 9.60 -6.96
CA HIS A 87 -12.64 8.22 -7.44
C HIS A 87 -13.48 7.32 -6.52
N HIS A 88 -13.27 7.40 -5.20
CA HIS A 88 -14.07 6.65 -4.22
C HIS A 88 -15.57 6.96 -4.33
N LYS A 89 -15.97 8.22 -4.49
CA LYS A 89 -17.37 8.59 -4.70
C LYS A 89 -17.97 7.96 -5.97
N ALA A 90 -17.17 7.77 -7.02
CA ALA A 90 -17.62 7.20 -8.28
C ALA A 90 -17.63 5.65 -8.29
N LYS A 91 -16.63 5.00 -7.67
CA LYS A 91 -16.45 3.53 -7.70
C LYS A 91 -16.89 2.79 -6.44
N GLY A 92 -16.96 3.47 -5.30
CA GLY A 92 -17.29 2.89 -3.99
C GLY A 92 -16.09 2.40 -3.18
N PHE A 93 -14.86 2.47 -3.73
CA PHE A 93 -13.59 2.19 -3.06
C PHE A 93 -12.51 3.15 -3.59
N LEU A 94 -11.48 3.42 -2.78
CA LEU A 94 -10.34 4.24 -3.18
C LEU A 94 -9.56 3.58 -4.34
N PRO A 95 -8.85 4.36 -5.19
CA PRO A 95 -8.16 3.79 -6.32
C PRO A 95 -7.07 2.78 -5.90
N ILE A 96 -6.95 1.69 -6.66
CA ILE A 96 -5.88 0.70 -6.55
C ILE A 96 -4.77 1.07 -7.53
N TRP A 97 -5.07 1.26 -8.81
CA TRP A 97 -4.14 1.82 -9.80
C TRP A 97 -4.89 2.43 -10.96
N THR A 98 -4.62 3.71 -11.23
CA THR A 98 -5.43 4.47 -12.18
C THR A 98 -4.74 4.71 -13.51
N ALA A 99 -5.40 4.29 -14.59
CA ALA A 99 -5.07 4.62 -15.97
C ALA A 99 -6.18 5.49 -16.54
N TRP A 100 -5.86 6.71 -16.98
CA TRP A 100 -6.81 7.62 -17.63
C TRP A 100 -8.16 7.80 -16.91
N GLY A 101 -8.11 7.94 -15.58
CA GLY A 101 -9.26 8.17 -14.70
C GLY A 101 -9.99 6.91 -14.24
N GLN A 102 -9.71 5.76 -14.84
CA GLN A 102 -10.29 4.47 -14.48
C GLN A 102 -9.32 3.60 -13.68
N ASP A 103 -9.85 2.70 -12.86
CA ASP A 103 -9.06 1.68 -12.17
C ASP A 103 -8.79 0.49 -13.09
N ASN A 104 -7.55 0.01 -13.13
CA ASN A 104 -7.19 -1.23 -13.82
C ASN A 104 -6.83 -2.36 -12.84
N TYR A 105 -6.94 -2.12 -11.53
CA TYR A 105 -6.78 -3.06 -10.43
C TYR A 105 -5.38 -3.67 -10.28
N CYS A 106 -4.39 -3.14 -10.99
CA CYS A 106 -2.98 -3.36 -10.72
C CYS A 106 -2.62 -2.69 -9.37
N MET A 107 -1.64 -3.06 -8.57
CA MET A 107 -1.24 -4.43 -8.27
C MET A 107 -2.15 -4.98 -7.14
N ILE A 108 -1.62 -5.16 -5.93
CA ILE A 108 -2.35 -5.61 -4.75
C ILE A 108 -2.50 -4.48 -3.72
N GLY A 109 -3.27 -4.74 -2.65
CA GLY A 109 -3.45 -3.80 -1.54
C GLY A 109 -4.35 -2.61 -1.87
N ASN A 110 -4.52 -1.71 -0.91
CA ASN A 110 -5.38 -0.53 -1.02
C ASN A 110 -4.59 0.74 -0.65
N HIS A 111 -3.47 0.92 -1.34
CA HIS A 111 -2.41 1.84 -0.94
C HIS A 111 -2.72 3.35 -1.12
N ALA A 112 -3.92 3.69 -1.58
CA ALA A 112 -4.43 5.05 -1.43
C ALA A 112 -4.58 5.42 0.06
N ILE A 113 -4.88 4.44 0.92
CA ILE A 113 -5.02 4.57 2.37
C ILE A 113 -3.74 5.17 3.02
N PRO A 114 -2.54 4.56 2.88
CA PRO A 114 -1.31 5.14 3.41
C PRO A 114 -0.96 6.50 2.79
N MET A 115 -1.24 6.74 1.51
CA MET A 115 -1.02 8.06 0.90
C MET A 115 -1.89 9.15 1.56
N ILE A 116 -3.16 8.86 1.82
CA ILE A 116 -4.09 9.80 2.49
C ILE A 116 -3.62 10.07 3.92
N LEU A 117 -3.30 9.03 4.70
CA LEU A 117 -2.77 9.21 6.06
C LEU A 117 -1.52 10.08 6.02
N ASN A 118 -0.55 9.75 5.16
CA ASN A 118 0.72 10.45 5.06
C ASN A 118 0.54 11.95 4.74
N ALA A 119 -0.40 12.29 3.84
CA ALA A 119 -0.74 13.69 3.57
C ALA A 119 -1.33 14.39 4.82
N VAL A 120 -2.21 13.72 5.57
CA VAL A 120 -2.75 14.27 6.83
C VAL A 120 -1.65 14.47 7.87
N GLU A 121 -0.72 13.52 8.01
CA GLU A 121 0.39 13.60 8.97
C GLU A 121 1.36 14.74 8.66
N ASN A 122 1.60 15.00 7.38
CA ASN A 122 2.48 16.07 6.92
C ASN A 122 1.77 17.43 6.78
N GLY A 123 0.56 17.56 7.34
CA GLY A 123 -0.13 18.84 7.51
C GLY A 123 -0.95 19.32 6.31
N PHE A 124 -1.13 18.50 5.28
CA PHE A 124 -2.03 18.82 4.18
C PHE A 124 -3.49 18.80 4.65
N SER A 125 -4.26 19.82 4.22
CA SER A 125 -5.59 20.11 4.75
C SER A 125 -6.58 20.60 3.68
N GLY A 126 -6.23 20.52 2.39
CA GLY A 126 -7.10 20.93 1.29
C GLY A 126 -8.20 19.91 0.93
N PHE A 127 -8.53 19.00 1.85
CA PHE A 127 -9.54 17.96 1.71
C PHE A 127 -10.19 17.69 3.07
N ASP A 128 -11.43 17.18 3.06
CA ASP A 128 -12.17 16.84 4.27
C ASP A 128 -11.62 15.54 4.89
N LYS A 129 -11.14 15.63 6.13
CA LYS A 129 -10.52 14.50 6.86
C LYS A 129 -11.55 13.45 7.30
N GLU A 130 -12.78 13.85 7.60
CA GLU A 130 -13.87 12.93 7.94
C GLU A 130 -14.33 12.18 6.69
N GLU A 131 -14.43 12.88 5.55
CA GLU A 131 -14.68 12.24 4.26
C GLU A 131 -13.57 11.26 3.89
N ALA A 132 -12.31 11.67 4.06
CA ALA A 132 -11.15 10.85 3.78
C ALA A 132 -11.13 9.58 4.65
N PHE A 133 -11.39 9.71 5.95
CA PHE A 133 -11.49 8.56 6.84
C PHE A 133 -12.63 7.61 6.42
N ARG A 134 -13.80 8.15 6.08
CA ARG A 134 -14.92 7.32 5.60
C ARG A 134 -14.51 6.55 4.34
N ALA A 135 -13.83 7.18 3.39
CA ALA A 135 -13.34 6.50 2.19
C ALA A 135 -12.32 5.40 2.50
N MET A 136 -11.38 5.65 3.42
CA MET A 136 -10.43 4.63 3.90
C MET A 136 -11.15 3.46 4.58
N TYR A 137 -12.10 3.75 5.48
CA TYR A 137 -12.87 2.74 6.21
C TYR A 137 -13.71 1.89 5.25
N GLU A 138 -14.47 2.52 4.34
CA GLU A 138 -15.32 1.81 3.37
C GLU A 138 -14.47 0.93 2.44
N THR A 139 -13.36 1.45 1.93
CA THR A 139 -12.41 0.67 1.11
C THR A 139 -11.90 -0.57 1.86
N ALA A 140 -11.60 -0.44 3.15
CA ALA A 140 -11.05 -1.52 3.96
C ALA A 140 -12.11 -2.44 4.61
N THR A 141 -13.41 -2.18 4.44
CA THR A 141 -14.49 -2.97 5.08
C THR A 141 -15.55 -3.48 4.11
N LYS A 142 -15.75 -2.84 2.96
CA LYS A 142 -16.69 -3.29 1.94
C LYS A 142 -15.93 -4.02 0.86
N SER A 143 -16.23 -5.30 0.68
CA SER A 143 -15.51 -6.11 -0.29
C SER A 143 -15.70 -5.58 -1.71
N HIS A 144 -14.59 -5.60 -2.44
CA HIS A 144 -14.51 -5.18 -3.82
C HIS A 144 -13.51 -6.09 -4.56
N ILE A 145 -13.28 -5.80 -5.83
CA ILE A 145 -12.36 -6.59 -6.64
C ILE A 145 -10.98 -6.69 -5.97
N TYR A 146 -10.48 -7.92 -5.88
CA TYR A 146 -9.24 -8.31 -5.20
C TYR A 146 -9.12 -7.93 -3.72
N SER A 147 -10.23 -7.60 -3.05
CA SER A 147 -10.27 -7.36 -1.60
C SER A 147 -11.55 -8.00 -1.01
N ASP A 148 -11.43 -9.26 -0.60
CA ASP A 148 -12.50 -10.03 0.05
C ASP A 148 -12.30 -9.94 1.57
N TRP A 149 -12.91 -8.91 2.16
CA TRP A 149 -12.77 -8.63 3.59
C TRP A 149 -13.53 -9.61 4.46
N GLU A 150 -14.59 -10.24 3.97
CA GLU A 150 -15.25 -11.32 4.70
C GLU A 150 -14.31 -12.51 4.86
N LEU A 151 -13.64 -12.93 3.79
CA LEU A 151 -12.64 -14.00 3.81
C LEU A 151 -11.45 -13.63 4.70
N TYR A 152 -10.86 -12.45 4.49
CA TYR A 152 -9.71 -11.97 5.26
C TYR A 152 -10.01 -11.92 6.76
N ASN A 153 -11.19 -11.41 7.16
CA ASN A 153 -11.59 -11.31 8.56
C ASN A 153 -11.99 -12.64 9.18
N ALA A 154 -12.56 -13.57 8.41
CA ALA A 154 -12.93 -14.90 8.91
C ALA A 154 -11.72 -15.70 9.37
N TYR A 155 -10.59 -15.60 8.64
CA TYR A 155 -9.39 -16.38 8.93
C TYR A 155 -8.28 -15.58 9.63
N GLY A 156 -8.33 -14.25 9.55
CA GLY A 156 -7.24 -13.38 10.01
C GLY A 156 -6.02 -13.42 9.08
N TYR A 157 -6.23 -13.78 7.82
CA TYR A 157 -5.28 -13.81 6.70
C TYR A 157 -6.07 -14.20 5.45
N TYR A 158 -5.49 -14.02 4.26
CA TYR A 158 -6.03 -14.60 3.05
C TYR A 158 -5.56 -16.07 2.91
N PRO A 159 -6.47 -17.06 2.94
CA PRO A 159 -6.08 -18.46 2.80
C PRO A 159 -5.79 -18.80 1.33
N PHE A 160 -4.70 -19.52 1.09
CA PHE A 160 -4.19 -19.70 -0.26
C PHE A 160 -5.05 -20.60 -1.16
N ASP A 161 -5.89 -21.44 -0.58
CA ASP A 161 -6.82 -22.35 -1.28
C ASP A 161 -8.12 -21.66 -1.71
N LYS A 162 -8.28 -20.37 -1.38
CA LYS A 162 -9.43 -19.54 -1.78
C LYS A 162 -9.07 -18.40 -2.72
N LEU A 163 -7.78 -18.24 -3.01
CA LEU A 163 -7.28 -17.22 -3.91
C LEU A 163 -6.53 -17.88 -5.07
N ASP A 164 -6.58 -17.25 -6.24
CA ASP A 164 -5.81 -17.71 -7.37
C ASP A 164 -4.29 -17.58 -7.11
N ASN A 165 -3.87 -16.49 -6.42
CA ASN A 165 -2.47 -16.19 -6.08
C ASN A 165 -2.33 -15.16 -4.93
N GLU A 166 -1.08 -14.91 -4.54
CA GLU A 166 -0.60 -13.74 -3.77
C GLU A 166 -1.12 -13.66 -2.33
N ALA A 167 -1.54 -14.80 -1.76
CA ALA A 167 -2.16 -14.86 -0.45
C ALA A 167 -1.31 -14.25 0.68
N VAL A 168 0.00 -14.51 0.69
CA VAL A 168 0.89 -13.95 1.70
C VAL A 168 1.09 -12.46 1.46
N SER A 169 1.48 -12.04 0.26
CA SER A 169 1.70 -10.62 -0.06
C SER A 169 0.49 -9.76 0.24
N ARG A 170 -0.70 -10.18 -0.20
CA ARG A 170 -1.97 -9.49 0.08
C ARG A 170 -2.27 -9.39 1.56
N THR A 171 -1.99 -10.43 2.34
CA THR A 171 -2.17 -10.41 3.81
C THR A 171 -1.20 -9.40 4.47
N LEU A 172 0.07 -9.44 4.10
CA LEU A 172 1.09 -8.58 4.71
C LEU A 172 0.87 -7.10 4.39
N GLU A 173 0.48 -6.79 3.15
CA GLU A 173 0.24 -5.42 2.69
C GLU A 173 -1.11 -4.88 3.19
N SER A 174 -2.15 -5.71 3.27
CA SER A 174 -3.41 -5.34 3.94
C SER A 174 -3.16 -4.96 5.40
N GLY A 175 -2.23 -5.63 6.09
CA GLY A 175 -1.87 -5.27 7.47
C GLY A 175 -1.27 -3.87 7.61
N TYR A 176 -0.53 -3.39 6.62
CA TYR A 176 -0.02 -2.01 6.61
C TYR A 176 -1.15 -1.01 6.33
N ASP A 177 -2.00 -1.30 5.34
CA ASP A 177 -3.18 -0.46 5.06
C ASP A 177 -4.10 -0.38 6.29
N ASP A 178 -4.35 -1.51 6.96
CA ASP A 178 -5.12 -1.60 8.20
C ASP A 178 -4.52 -0.72 9.30
N TRP A 179 -3.19 -0.78 9.50
CA TRP A 179 -2.50 0.10 10.45
C TRP A 179 -2.71 1.58 10.11
N CYS A 180 -2.68 1.94 8.83
CA CYS A 180 -2.95 3.32 8.41
C CYS A 180 -4.39 3.76 8.69
N VAL A 181 -5.38 2.88 8.55
CA VAL A 181 -6.77 3.17 8.96
C VAL A 181 -6.85 3.37 10.47
N ALA A 182 -6.20 2.52 11.26
CA ALA A 182 -6.15 2.66 12.72
C ALA A 182 -5.54 4.00 13.16
N GLU A 183 -4.45 4.42 12.52
CA GLU A 183 -3.80 5.70 12.83
C GLU A 183 -4.65 6.91 12.44
N MET A 184 -5.36 6.85 11.32
CA MET A 184 -6.31 7.90 10.94
C MET A 184 -7.49 7.94 11.93
N ALA A 185 -8.03 6.79 12.32
CA ALA A 185 -9.08 6.69 13.33
C ALA A 185 -8.63 7.30 14.67
N ARG A 186 -7.40 7.00 15.09
CA ARG A 186 -6.78 7.56 16.31
C ARG A 186 -6.72 9.10 16.26
N LYS A 187 -6.28 9.67 15.14
CA LYS A 187 -6.21 11.15 14.95
C LYS A 187 -7.57 11.82 15.00
N LEU A 188 -8.63 11.13 14.56
CA LEU A 188 -10.01 11.63 14.56
C LEU A 188 -10.81 11.23 15.82
N GLY A 189 -10.20 10.54 16.78
CA GLY A 189 -10.86 10.12 18.02
C GLY A 189 -11.86 8.96 17.85
N LYS A 190 -11.80 8.21 16.75
CA LYS A 190 -12.69 7.10 16.40
C LYS A 190 -12.21 5.79 17.03
N ARG A 191 -12.42 5.66 18.35
CA ARG A 191 -11.83 4.59 19.18
C ARG A 191 -12.29 3.18 18.81
N SER A 192 -13.50 2.99 18.32
CA SER A 192 -14.01 1.67 17.90
C SER A 192 -13.24 1.15 16.68
N GLU A 193 -13.15 1.99 15.66
CA GLU A 193 -12.49 1.72 14.39
C GLU A 193 -10.98 1.60 14.59
N GLN A 194 -10.40 2.44 15.44
CA GLN A 194 -8.99 2.29 15.84
C GLN A 194 -8.71 0.87 16.35
N LYS A 195 -9.49 0.37 17.32
CA LYS A 195 -9.28 -0.96 17.90
C LYS A 195 -9.51 -2.09 16.91
N GLU A 196 -10.51 -1.94 16.04
CA GLU A 196 -10.79 -2.89 14.97
C GLU A 196 -9.57 -3.06 14.06
N PHE A 197 -9.03 -1.94 13.59
CA PHE A 197 -7.94 -1.94 12.63
C PHE A 197 -6.57 -2.22 13.28
N GLU A 198 -6.36 -1.87 14.54
CA GLU A 198 -5.19 -2.34 15.32
C GLU A 198 -5.18 -3.87 15.44
N LYS A 199 -6.35 -4.51 15.60
CA LYS A 199 -6.43 -5.97 15.61
C LYS A 199 -6.10 -6.54 14.24
N ARG A 200 -6.69 -5.99 13.17
CA ARG A 200 -6.48 -6.47 11.79
C ARG A 200 -5.04 -6.26 11.32
N SER A 201 -4.39 -5.15 11.69
CA SER A 201 -2.99 -4.92 11.36
C SER A 201 -2.06 -5.96 11.98
N ASN A 202 -2.50 -6.75 12.96
CA ASN A 202 -1.71 -7.85 13.54
C ASN A 202 -1.89 -9.20 12.81
N TYR A 203 -2.73 -9.27 11.77
CA TYR A 203 -3.03 -10.52 11.04
C TYR A 203 -1.81 -11.14 10.35
N TYR A 204 -0.78 -10.36 10.02
CA TYR A 204 0.49 -10.89 9.49
C TYR A 204 1.12 -11.97 10.40
N LYS A 205 0.91 -11.87 11.72
CA LYS A 205 1.43 -12.83 12.71
C LYS A 205 0.82 -14.23 12.51
N ASN A 206 -0.38 -14.33 11.96
CA ASN A 206 -1.05 -15.59 11.70
C ASN A 206 -0.36 -16.41 10.58
N LEU A 207 0.44 -15.77 9.74
CA LEU A 207 1.19 -16.43 8.67
C LEU A 207 2.65 -16.70 9.04
N PHE A 208 3.11 -16.34 10.26
CA PHE A 208 4.48 -16.62 10.67
C PHE A 208 4.64 -18.10 11.03
N ASP A 209 5.31 -18.85 10.15
CA ASP A 209 5.68 -20.24 10.40
C ASP A 209 6.98 -20.28 11.21
N VAL A 210 6.86 -20.63 12.49
CA VAL A 210 8.00 -20.73 13.42
C VAL A 210 9.02 -21.78 12.97
N GLN A 211 8.61 -22.82 12.23
CA GLN A 211 9.54 -23.86 11.79
C GLN A 211 10.48 -23.35 10.70
N THR A 212 9.98 -22.51 9.78
CA THR A 212 10.77 -21.96 8.68
C THR A 212 11.34 -20.57 8.99
N GLY A 213 10.74 -19.85 9.94
CA GLY A 213 11.09 -18.46 10.26
C GLY A 213 10.59 -17.44 9.24
N PHE A 214 9.57 -17.78 8.43
CA PHE A 214 9.03 -16.92 7.36
C PHE A 214 7.52 -16.78 7.45
N PHE A 215 7.00 -15.75 6.79
CA PHE A 215 5.58 -15.69 6.46
C PHE A 215 5.28 -16.65 5.32
N ARG A 216 4.46 -17.66 5.58
CA ARG A 216 4.16 -18.78 4.67
C ARG A 216 2.65 -18.87 4.43
N GLY A 217 2.23 -19.24 3.22
CA GLY A 217 0.82 -19.42 2.91
C GLY A 217 0.19 -20.50 3.80
N LYS A 218 -1.04 -20.24 4.25
CA LYS A 218 -1.85 -21.17 5.05
C LYS A 218 -3.22 -21.36 4.39
N ASP A 219 -3.76 -22.59 4.39
CA ASP A 219 -5.07 -22.90 3.82
C ASP A 219 -6.21 -22.64 4.83
N THR A 220 -7.46 -22.79 4.39
CA THR A 220 -8.65 -22.67 5.26
C THR A 220 -8.72 -23.67 6.42
N ASN A 221 -7.97 -24.78 6.37
CA ASN A 221 -7.87 -25.76 7.45
C ASN A 221 -6.71 -25.47 8.41
N GLY A 222 -5.93 -24.41 8.16
CA GLY A 222 -4.76 -24.04 8.95
C GLY A 222 -3.47 -24.77 8.58
N ASN A 223 -3.44 -25.53 7.48
CA ASN A 223 -2.25 -26.21 7.01
C ASN A 223 -1.34 -25.25 6.22
N TRP A 224 -0.04 -25.34 6.47
CA TRP A 224 0.96 -24.57 5.71
C TRP A 224 1.11 -25.10 4.29
N ARG A 225 1.32 -24.21 3.32
CA ARG A 225 1.59 -24.57 1.92
C ARG A 225 2.85 -25.43 1.82
N THR A 226 2.76 -26.62 1.24
CA THR A 226 3.89 -27.51 0.95
C THR A 226 3.93 -27.92 -0.52
N PRO A 227 5.12 -28.05 -1.16
CA PRO A 227 6.45 -27.74 -0.61
C PRO A 227 6.66 -26.23 -0.41
N PHE A 228 7.68 -25.85 0.36
CA PHE A 228 8.03 -24.45 0.62
C PHE A 228 9.53 -24.22 0.41
N ASP A 229 9.86 -23.28 -0.46
CA ASP A 229 11.21 -22.77 -0.67
C ASP A 229 11.18 -21.23 -0.57
N PRO A 230 11.83 -20.62 0.43
CA PRO A 230 11.78 -19.17 0.63
C PRO A 230 12.51 -18.37 -0.46
N LEU A 231 13.28 -19.03 -1.34
CA LEU A 231 14.00 -18.38 -2.43
C LEU A 231 13.23 -18.39 -3.76
N THR A 232 12.20 -19.25 -3.88
CA THR A 232 11.38 -19.30 -5.08
C THR A 232 10.59 -18.01 -5.24
N ALA A 233 10.89 -17.27 -6.31
CA ALA A 233 10.16 -16.05 -6.66
C ALA A 233 8.88 -16.39 -7.43
N THR A 234 7.76 -15.78 -7.04
CA THR A 234 6.44 -15.99 -7.64
C THR A 234 5.92 -14.70 -8.27
N SER A 235 5.04 -14.82 -9.25
CA SER A 235 4.41 -13.72 -9.98
C SER A 235 3.07 -14.21 -10.55
N PRO A 236 2.00 -13.39 -10.53
CA PRO A 236 0.67 -13.83 -10.91
C PRO A 236 0.56 -14.29 -12.37
N LEU A 237 1.43 -13.82 -13.26
CA LEU A 237 1.35 -14.09 -14.71
C LEU A 237 2.15 -15.32 -15.17
N ASN A 238 3.28 -15.62 -14.54
CA ASN A 238 4.24 -16.62 -15.05
C ASN A 238 4.53 -17.77 -14.07
N ASN A 239 4.58 -17.48 -12.77
CA ASN A 239 4.86 -18.47 -11.73
C ASN A 239 3.94 -18.20 -10.53
N PRO A 240 2.66 -18.59 -10.63
CA PRO A 240 1.67 -18.35 -9.60
C PRO A 240 2.14 -18.87 -8.23
N GLY A 241 1.91 -18.08 -7.18
CA GLY A 241 2.28 -18.45 -5.82
C GLY A 241 1.90 -17.37 -4.81
N ASP A 242 2.40 -17.50 -3.59
CA ASP A 242 1.93 -16.69 -2.46
C ASP A 242 2.48 -15.26 -2.43
N TYR A 243 3.53 -14.97 -3.22
CA TYR A 243 4.23 -13.68 -3.21
C TYR A 243 4.08 -12.92 -4.54
N THR A 244 3.80 -11.63 -4.48
CA THR A 244 3.67 -10.75 -5.66
C THR A 244 5.05 -10.30 -6.14
N GLU A 245 5.52 -10.86 -7.25
CA GLU A 245 6.77 -10.49 -7.94
C GLU A 245 8.03 -10.58 -7.07
N ALA A 246 8.03 -11.54 -6.15
CA ALA A 246 9.05 -11.65 -5.12
C ALA A 246 9.10 -13.06 -4.53
N ASN A 247 10.01 -13.28 -3.60
CA ASN A 247 10.06 -14.48 -2.76
C ASN A 247 9.79 -14.15 -1.27
N ALA A 248 9.81 -15.18 -0.43
CA ALA A 248 9.52 -15.06 1.00
C ALA A 248 10.49 -14.13 1.73
N TRP A 249 11.77 -14.11 1.33
CA TRP A 249 12.79 -13.25 1.93
C TRP A 249 12.52 -11.77 1.70
N GLN A 250 12.08 -11.40 0.51
CA GLN A 250 11.78 -10.01 0.17
C GLN A 250 10.53 -9.53 0.91
N TYR A 251 9.45 -10.33 0.90
CA TYR A 251 8.20 -9.99 1.60
C TYR A 251 8.29 -10.09 3.12
N PHE A 252 9.29 -10.79 3.67
CA PHE A 252 9.50 -10.90 5.11
C PHE A 252 9.50 -9.54 5.81
N TRP A 253 10.05 -8.52 5.15
CA TRP A 253 10.23 -7.21 5.76
C TRP A 253 8.99 -6.32 5.70
N THR A 254 7.92 -6.72 4.98
CA THR A 254 6.71 -5.89 4.79
C THR A 254 6.11 -5.37 6.10
N PRO A 255 5.94 -6.16 7.18
CA PRO A 255 5.37 -5.65 8.43
C PRO A 255 6.26 -4.64 9.16
N THR A 256 7.55 -4.55 8.84
CA THR A 256 8.45 -3.54 9.44
C THR A 256 8.12 -2.11 9.04
N GLN A 257 7.23 -1.91 8.06
CA GLN A 257 6.68 -0.61 7.72
C GLN A 257 5.88 0.01 8.88
N TYR A 258 5.34 -0.80 9.80
CA TYR A 258 4.53 -0.32 10.92
C TYR A 258 4.76 -1.03 12.26
N ASP A 259 5.34 -2.24 12.28
CA ASP A 259 5.52 -3.04 13.50
C ASP A 259 6.91 -3.71 13.59
N ILE A 260 7.97 -2.88 13.56
CA ILE A 260 9.35 -3.34 13.82
C ILE A 260 9.45 -4.13 15.14
N PRO A 261 8.86 -3.67 16.28
CA PRO A 261 8.93 -4.41 17.53
C PRO A 261 8.30 -5.81 17.44
N GLY A 262 7.15 -5.94 16.77
CA GLY A 262 6.48 -7.22 16.56
C GLY A 262 7.29 -8.19 15.72
N VAL A 263 7.86 -7.72 14.60
CA VAL A 263 8.76 -8.56 13.77
C VAL A 263 9.99 -9.00 14.55
N ARG A 264 10.58 -8.12 15.37
CA ARG A 264 11.70 -8.49 16.24
C ARG A 264 11.31 -9.56 17.25
N THR A 265 10.11 -9.48 17.83
CA THR A 265 9.60 -10.53 18.74
C THR A 265 9.41 -11.85 18.01
N LEU A 266 8.84 -11.85 16.80
CA LEU A 266 8.68 -13.08 15.99
C LEU A 266 10.01 -13.76 15.69
N LEU A 267 11.07 -12.98 15.43
CA LEU A 267 12.41 -13.52 15.19
C LEU A 267 13.13 -14.01 16.45
N GLY A 268 12.57 -13.82 17.65
CA GLY A 268 13.20 -14.23 18.91
C GLY A 268 14.15 -13.18 19.50
N GLY A 269 13.96 -11.90 19.17
CA GLY A 269 14.64 -10.77 19.80
C GLY A 269 15.69 -10.08 18.92
N GLU A 270 16.33 -9.05 19.49
CA GLU A 270 17.23 -8.11 18.79
C GLU A 270 18.39 -8.80 18.05
N THR A 271 19.04 -9.79 18.69
CA THR A 271 20.17 -10.49 18.09
C THR A 271 19.78 -11.26 16.83
N ALA A 272 18.62 -11.94 16.88
CA ALA A 272 18.12 -12.70 15.74
C ALA A 272 17.61 -11.78 14.63
N PHE A 273 16.94 -10.68 14.98
CA PHE A 273 16.52 -9.64 14.03
C PHE A 273 17.70 -9.09 13.23
N ARG A 274 18.77 -8.64 13.91
CA ARG A 274 19.98 -8.12 13.24
C ARG A 274 20.62 -9.15 12.32
N ARG A 275 20.75 -10.40 12.79
CA ARG A 275 21.33 -11.48 11.98
C ARG A 275 20.51 -11.76 10.72
N ASN A 276 19.17 -11.74 10.82
CA ASN A 276 18.30 -11.98 9.68
C ASN A 276 18.36 -10.84 8.66
N SER A 277 18.62 -9.61 9.11
CA SER A 277 18.83 -8.46 8.22
C SER A 277 20.19 -8.48 7.49
N THR A 278 21.17 -9.26 7.96
CA THR A 278 22.53 -9.30 7.40
C THR A 278 22.86 -10.58 6.64
N ASN A 279 22.15 -11.69 6.89
CA ASN A 279 22.45 -13.00 6.29
C ASN A 279 21.35 -13.45 5.33
N SER A 280 21.75 -13.92 4.15
CA SER A 280 20.91 -14.58 3.14
C SER A 280 20.65 -16.08 3.42
N SER A 281 20.89 -16.56 4.65
CA SER A 281 20.66 -17.96 5.05
C SER A 281 19.71 -18.04 6.23
N PRO A 282 18.65 -18.89 6.16
CA PRO A 282 17.67 -18.98 7.22
C PRO A 282 18.29 -19.49 8.52
N LEU A 283 17.59 -19.18 9.63
CA LEU A 283 17.88 -19.67 10.97
C LEU A 283 18.03 -21.20 10.95
N LYS A 284 19.27 -21.70 10.93
CA LYS A 284 19.55 -23.06 11.39
C LYS A 284 19.41 -23.02 12.91
N HIS A 285 18.32 -23.59 13.41
CA HIS A 285 18.18 -23.96 14.82
C HIS A 285 19.14 -25.08 15.18
#